data_AF-A0A6N3EC74-F1
#
_entry.id   AF-A0A6N3EC74-F1
#
_cell.length_a   1.000
_cell.length_b   1.000
_cell.length_c   1.000
_cell.angle_alpha   90.00
_cell.angle_beta   90.00
_cell.angle_gamma   90.00
#
_symmetry.space_group_name_H-M   'P 1'
#
loop_
_entity.id
_entity.type
_entity.pdbx_description
1 polymer ?
#
loop_
_entity_poly.entity_id
_entity_poly.type
_entity_poly.pdbx_seq_one_letter_code
_entity_poly.pdbx_strand_id
1 'polypeptide(L)'
;MRKLLIIILSLMITLVLYGCTKPNNSILKGFYQSEKTTDGYVIQVSIQPEENGFVQYIDNREVDSGTYDELDDKEYNLNGKNKTVKITLDKDDSFEVLIKKINGGNPIKMKNIDKVPTYFSTKFDDVEKYQKLLEE
;
A
#
# COMPACT_ATOMS: atom_id res chain seq x y z
N MET A 1 -25.57 0.17 -49.49
CA MET A 1 -24.41 -0.54 -48.91
C MET A 1 -23.41 0.38 -48.20
N ARG A 2 -22.98 1.52 -48.77
CA ARG A 2 -22.05 2.49 -48.11
C ARG A 2 -22.51 2.97 -46.71
N LYS A 3 -23.79 3.31 -46.54
CA LYS A 3 -24.32 3.79 -45.25
C LYS A 3 -24.33 2.71 -44.15
N LEU A 4 -24.56 1.45 -44.51
CA LEU A 4 -24.56 0.32 -43.57
C LEU A 4 -23.14 0.00 -43.08
N LEU A 5 -22.17 0.08 -43.99
CA LEU A 5 -20.74 -0.11 -43.70
C LEU A 5 -20.21 0.94 -42.71
N ILE A 6 -20.65 2.19 -42.84
CA ILE A 6 -20.28 3.28 -41.92
C ILE A 6 -20.86 3.03 -40.51
N ILE A 7 -22.10 2.54 -40.41
CA ILE A 7 -22.73 2.22 -39.12
C ILE A 7 -22.01 1.07 -38.42
N ILE A 8 -21.67 0.00 -39.15
CA ILE A 8 -20.93 -1.14 -38.60
C ILE A 8 -19.53 -0.72 -38.14
N LEU A 9 -18.85 0.13 -38.91
CA LEU A 9 -17.53 0.65 -38.56
C LEU A 9 -17.59 1.55 -37.31
N SER A 10 -18.60 2.41 -37.22
CA SER A 10 -18.84 3.24 -36.02
C SER A 10 -19.10 2.38 -34.78
N LEU A 11 -19.86 1.30 -34.91
CA LEU A 11 -20.18 0.41 -33.81
C LEU A 11 -18.93 -0.36 -33.31
N MET A 12 -18.08 -0.83 -34.25
CA MET A 12 -16.80 -1.44 -33.89
C MET A 12 -15.86 -0.46 -33.17
N ILE A 13 -15.78 0.79 -33.62
CA ILE A 13 -14.95 1.82 -32.97
C ILE A 13 -15.44 2.06 -31.54
N THR A 14 -16.75 2.15 -31.31
CA THR A 14 -17.28 2.31 -29.95
C THR A 14 -17.00 1.08 -29.07
N LEU A 15 -17.07 -0.14 -29.59
CA LEU A 15 -16.74 -1.35 -28.82
C LEU A 15 -15.25 -1.41 -28.44
N VAL A 16 -14.36 -1.03 -29.36
CA VAL A 16 -12.91 -0.99 -29.08
C VAL A 16 -12.58 0.06 -28.01
N LEU A 17 -13.28 1.21 -28.01
CA LEU A 17 -13.09 2.26 -27.01
C LEU A 17 -13.60 1.87 -25.62
N TYR A 18 -14.68 1.11 -25.51
CA TYR A 18 -15.18 0.60 -24.22
C TYR A 18 -14.35 -0.56 -23.67
N GLY A 19 -13.69 -1.34 -24.52
CA GLY A 19 -12.83 -2.46 -24.11
C GLY A 19 -11.52 -2.05 -23.42
N CYS A 20 -11.16 -0.77 -23.43
CA CYS A 20 -9.91 -0.26 -22.85
C CYS A 20 -10.06 0.31 -21.43
N THR A 21 -11.17 0.08 -20.72
CA THR A 21 -11.17 0.33 -19.27
C THR A 21 -10.45 -0.83 -18.58
N LYS A 22 -9.14 -0.67 -18.31
CA LYS A 22 -8.44 -1.60 -17.41
C LYS A 22 -9.20 -1.59 -16.08
N PRO A 23 -9.75 -2.73 -15.61
CA PRO A 23 -10.25 -2.80 -14.25
C PRO A 23 -9.09 -2.43 -13.34
N ASN A 24 -9.29 -1.46 -12.46
CA ASN A 24 -8.26 -0.97 -11.55
C ASN A 24 -8.09 -2.00 -10.42
N ASN A 25 -7.42 -3.10 -10.76
CA ASN A 25 -7.08 -4.20 -9.87
C ASN A 25 -5.80 -3.82 -9.14
N SER A 26 -5.88 -2.81 -8.25
CA SER A 26 -4.75 -2.56 -7.36
C SER A 26 -4.53 -3.81 -6.52
N ILE A 27 -3.28 -4.26 -6.49
CA ILE A 27 -2.81 -5.40 -5.72
C ILE A 27 -1.79 -4.84 -4.74
N LEU A 28 -1.84 -5.27 -3.49
CA LEU A 28 -0.92 -4.82 -2.46
C LEU A 28 0.53 -5.21 -2.83
N LYS A 29 1.36 -4.22 -3.19
CA LYS A 29 2.77 -4.43 -3.54
C LYS A 29 3.57 -3.14 -3.55
N GLY A 30 4.88 -3.25 -3.40
CA GLY A 30 5.80 -2.12 -3.55
C GLY A 30 5.96 -1.31 -2.27
N PHE A 31 6.28 -0.03 -2.40
CA PHE A 31 6.65 0.85 -1.30
C PHE A 31 5.59 1.93 -1.06
N TYR A 32 5.03 1.92 0.14
CA TYR A 32 4.01 2.85 0.60
C TYR A 32 4.60 3.82 1.62
N GLN A 33 4.21 5.08 1.55
CA GLN A 33 4.71 6.12 2.45
C GLN A 33 3.59 7.07 2.87
N SER A 34 3.62 7.50 4.13
CA SER A 34 2.76 8.56 4.63
C SER A 34 3.30 9.95 4.29
N GLU A 35 2.43 10.96 4.35
CA GLU A 35 2.92 12.32 4.60
C GLU A 35 3.49 12.42 6.02
N LYS A 36 4.22 13.50 6.32
CA LYS A 36 4.75 13.73 7.65
C LYS A 36 3.59 13.87 8.64
N THR A 37 3.57 13.06 9.69
CA THR A 37 2.52 13.08 10.72
C THR A 37 2.63 14.34 11.58
N THR A 38 1.61 14.61 12.40
CA THR A 38 1.61 15.76 13.33
C THR A 38 2.79 15.74 14.30
N ASP A 39 3.26 14.56 14.68
CA ASP A 39 4.41 14.36 15.58
C ASP A 39 5.76 14.38 14.86
N GLY A 40 5.73 14.54 13.53
CA GLY A 40 6.91 14.74 12.70
C GLY A 40 7.54 13.48 12.13
N TYR A 41 6.90 12.32 12.27
CA TYR A 41 7.37 11.05 11.72
C TYR A 41 6.89 10.84 10.28
N VAL A 42 7.67 10.08 9.51
CA VAL A 42 7.25 9.49 8.23
C VAL A 42 7.16 7.99 8.42
N ILE A 43 5.99 7.42 8.12
CA ILE A 43 5.76 5.97 8.19
C ILE A 43 5.91 5.40 6.78
N GLN A 44 6.60 4.27 6.67
CA GLN A 44 6.78 3.59 5.40
C GLN A 44 6.50 2.10 5.55
N VAL A 45 6.00 1.46 4.49
CA VAL A 45 5.76 0.02 4.45
C VAL A 45 6.22 -0.50 3.09
N SER A 46 7.11 -1.48 3.10
CA SER A 46 7.59 -2.20 1.93
C SER A 46 6.90 -3.56 1.87
N ILE A 47 6.07 -3.79 0.85
CA ILE A 47 5.35 -5.04 0.61
C ILE A 47 6.08 -5.86 -0.44
N GLN A 48 6.35 -7.12 -0.14
CA GLN A 48 7.20 -8.03 -0.92
C GLN A 48 6.40 -9.26 -1.35
N PRO A 49 5.73 -9.22 -2.53
CA PRO A 49 4.84 -10.30 -2.95
C PRO A 49 5.54 -11.63 -3.21
N GLU A 50 6.81 -11.61 -3.61
CA GLU A 50 7.57 -12.83 -3.88
C GLU A 50 7.84 -13.65 -2.62
N GLU A 51 7.86 -13.00 -1.45
CA GLU A 51 8.15 -13.60 -0.15
C GLU A 51 6.91 -13.63 0.77
N ASN A 52 5.75 -13.17 0.29
CA ASN A 52 4.58 -12.86 1.13
C ASN A 52 4.94 -12.03 2.38
N GLY A 53 5.93 -11.14 2.23
CA GLY A 53 6.57 -10.43 3.32
C GLY A 53 6.22 -8.95 3.35
N PHE A 54 6.39 -8.31 4.52
CA PHE A 54 6.43 -6.87 4.63
C PHE A 54 7.52 -6.40 5.59
N VAL A 55 7.97 -5.16 5.41
CA VAL A 55 8.82 -4.44 6.37
C VAL A 55 8.22 -3.06 6.61
N GLN A 56 8.08 -2.68 7.87
CA GLN A 56 7.61 -1.36 8.30
C GLN A 56 8.79 -0.53 8.79
N TYR A 57 8.80 0.74 8.37
CA TYR A 57 9.77 1.72 8.79
C TYR A 57 9.11 2.95 9.43
N ILE A 58 9.85 3.60 10.34
CA ILE A 58 9.58 4.96 10.79
C ILE A 58 10.87 5.76 10.62
N ASP A 59 10.82 6.83 9.83
CA ASP A 59 11.99 7.65 9.46
C ASP A 59 13.18 6.78 9.00
N ASN A 60 12.89 5.80 8.12
CA ASN A 60 13.82 4.82 7.57
C ASN A 60 14.41 3.79 8.58
N ARG A 61 13.97 3.78 9.86
CA ARG A 61 14.33 2.72 10.82
C ARG A 61 13.38 1.55 10.66
N GLU A 62 13.91 0.35 10.46
CA GLU A 62 13.12 -0.88 10.46
C GLU A 62 12.56 -1.14 11.87
N VAL A 63 11.25 -1.02 12.02
CA VAL A 63 10.58 -1.14 13.33
C VAL A 63 9.78 -2.42 13.48
N ASP A 64 9.33 -3.00 12.37
CA ASP A 64 8.61 -4.27 12.35
C ASP A 64 8.76 -4.94 10.99
N SER A 65 8.60 -6.25 10.97
CA SER A 65 8.63 -7.06 9.75
C SER A 65 7.89 -8.36 9.98
N GLY A 66 7.36 -8.93 8.92
CA GLY A 66 6.72 -10.24 9.00
C GLY A 66 6.08 -10.63 7.68
N THR A 67 4.99 -11.38 7.77
CA THR A 67 4.25 -11.84 6.59
C THR A 67 2.94 -11.08 6.43
N TYR A 68 2.32 -11.20 5.27
CA TYR A 68 0.94 -10.75 5.09
C TYR A 68 0.06 -11.83 4.47
N ASP A 69 -1.21 -11.82 4.87
CA ASP A 69 -2.25 -12.69 4.32
C ASP A 69 -3.32 -11.84 3.65
N GLU A 70 -3.73 -12.23 2.44
CA GLU A 70 -4.95 -11.71 1.81
C GLU A 70 -6.16 -12.45 2.38
N LEU A 71 -7.20 -11.72 2.79
CA LEU A 71 -8.39 -12.29 3.43
C LEU A 71 -9.56 -12.42 2.45
N ASP A 72 -10.10 -11.27 2.03
CA ASP A 72 -11.21 -11.12 1.08
C ASP A 72 -11.02 -9.78 0.35
N ASP A 73 -11.63 -9.59 -0.83
CA ASP A 73 -11.45 -8.47 -1.78
C ASP A 73 -10.75 -7.22 -1.19
N LYS A 74 -9.41 -7.18 -1.33
CA LYS A 74 -8.51 -6.06 -0.93
C LYS A 74 -8.30 -5.84 0.56
N GLU A 75 -8.74 -6.75 1.42
CA GLU A 75 -8.40 -6.77 2.84
C GLU A 75 -7.17 -7.66 3.08
N TYR A 76 -6.24 -7.15 3.88
CA TYR A 76 -4.99 -7.84 4.20
C TYR A 76 -4.71 -7.78 5.71
N ASN A 77 -4.14 -8.85 6.25
CA ASN A 77 -3.52 -8.85 7.56
C ASN A 77 -2.00 -8.73 7.40
N LEU A 78 -1.40 -7.72 8.01
CA LEU A 78 0.05 -7.60 8.17
C LEU A 78 0.43 -8.21 9.52
N ASN A 79 1.02 -9.41 9.51
CA ASN A 79 1.40 -10.15 10.71
C ASN A 79 2.85 -9.83 11.07
N GLY A 80 3.04 -8.80 11.89
CA GLY A 80 4.35 -8.42 12.42
C GLY A 80 4.78 -9.28 13.61
N LYS A 81 5.89 -8.91 14.23
CA LYS A 81 6.47 -9.68 15.33
C LYS A 81 5.58 -9.73 16.57
N ASN A 82 4.93 -8.60 16.90
CA ASN A 82 4.20 -8.42 18.16
C ASN A 82 2.70 -8.13 17.96
N LYS A 83 2.25 -7.83 16.74
CA LYS A 83 0.85 -7.50 16.45
C LYS A 83 0.49 -7.78 15.00
N THR A 84 -0.79 -8.01 14.77
CA THR A 84 -1.38 -8.06 13.42
C THR A 84 -2.14 -6.77 13.16
N VAL A 85 -1.90 -6.16 12.00
CA VAL A 85 -2.62 -4.96 11.55
C VAL A 85 -3.48 -5.34 10.36
N LYS A 86 -4.80 -5.12 10.46
CA LYS A 86 -5.71 -5.26 9.32
C LYS A 86 -5.70 -3.98 8.49
N ILE A 87 -5.53 -4.09 7.19
CA ILE A 87 -5.60 -2.98 6.23
C ILE A 87 -6.60 -3.30 5.11
N THR A 88 -7.13 -2.26 4.49
CA THR A 88 -7.97 -2.36 3.29
C THR A 88 -7.33 -1.50 2.20
N LEU A 89 -7.02 -2.11 1.05
CA LEU A 89 -6.41 -1.43 -0.08
C LEU A 89 -7.47 -0.71 -0.93
N ASP A 90 -7.36 0.61 -0.98
CA ASP A 90 -8.24 1.47 -1.76
C ASP A 90 -7.97 1.39 -3.26
N LYS A 91 -8.92 1.87 -4.05
CA LYS A 91 -8.83 1.91 -5.52
C LYS A 91 -7.72 2.83 -6.04
N ASP A 92 -7.26 3.79 -5.23
CA ASP A 92 -6.16 4.70 -5.56
C ASP A 92 -4.79 4.15 -5.12
N ASP A 93 -4.71 2.85 -4.78
CA ASP A 93 -3.51 2.19 -4.27
C ASP A 93 -2.96 2.83 -2.99
N SER A 94 -3.88 3.07 -2.06
CA SER A 94 -3.58 3.59 -0.74
C SER A 94 -4.29 2.77 0.33
N PHE A 95 -3.88 2.91 1.58
CA PHE A 95 -4.59 2.34 2.73
C PHE A 95 -4.30 3.19 3.96
N GLU A 96 -4.99 2.92 5.05
CA GLU A 96 -4.74 3.58 6.33
C GLU A 96 -4.15 2.60 7.35
N VAL A 97 -3.27 3.12 8.21
CA VAL A 97 -2.75 2.40 9.37
C VAL A 97 -2.99 3.20 10.63
N LEU A 98 -3.23 2.51 11.74
CA LEU A 98 -3.38 3.12 13.05
C LEU A 98 -2.20 2.77 13.95
N ILE A 99 -1.46 3.79 14.41
CA ILE A 99 -0.40 3.65 15.39
C ILE A 99 -0.75 4.58 16.57
N LYS A 100 -1.23 4.01 17.69
CA LYS A 100 -1.82 4.78 18.81
C LYS A 100 -0.96 5.95 19.29
N LYS A 101 0.36 5.77 19.34
CA LYS A 101 1.34 6.76 19.84
C LYS A 101 1.80 7.78 18.78
N ILE A 102 1.31 7.69 17.54
CA ILE A 102 1.69 8.57 16.43
C ILE A 102 0.42 9.21 15.83
N ASN A 103 0.57 10.40 15.27
CA ASN A 103 -0.48 11.17 14.61
C ASN A 103 -1.66 11.49 15.53
N GLY A 104 -1.37 11.68 16.83
CA GLY A 104 -2.39 11.85 17.87
C GLY A 104 -3.35 10.66 18.00
N GLY A 105 -2.95 9.46 17.56
CA GLY A 105 -3.81 8.29 17.53
C GLY A 105 -4.85 8.29 16.41
N ASN A 106 -4.71 9.15 15.40
CA ASN A 106 -5.57 9.16 14.23
C ASN A 106 -5.00 8.26 13.11
N PRO A 107 -5.84 7.72 12.22
CA PRO A 107 -5.40 6.98 11.05
C PRO A 107 -4.37 7.76 10.21
N ILE A 108 -3.39 7.04 9.69
CA ILE A 108 -2.30 7.57 8.86
C ILE A 108 -2.47 7.01 7.46
N LYS A 109 -2.74 7.88 6.49
CA LYS A 109 -2.89 7.47 5.09
C LYS A 109 -1.52 7.15 4.47
N MET A 110 -1.42 5.96 3.89
CA MET A 110 -0.26 5.40 3.22
C MET A 110 -0.53 5.40 1.72
N LYS A 111 0.29 6.08 0.92
CA LYS A 111 0.17 6.11 -0.55
C LYS A 111 1.27 5.26 -1.15
N ASN A 112 0.97 4.47 -2.18
CA ASN A 112 2.00 3.81 -2.97
C ASN A 112 2.83 4.87 -3.71
N ILE A 113 4.13 4.95 -3.42
CA ILE A 113 5.05 5.86 -4.09
C ILE A 113 5.95 5.13 -5.10
N ASP A 114 6.07 3.81 -4.97
CA ASP A 114 6.75 2.95 -5.92
C ASP A 114 6.13 1.55 -5.95
N LYS A 115 6.08 0.92 -7.13
CA LYS A 115 5.65 -0.47 -7.30
C LYS A 115 6.75 -1.47 -6.95
N VAL A 116 8.00 -1.00 -6.84
CA VAL A 116 9.15 -1.78 -6.42
C VAL A 116 9.33 -1.66 -4.91
N PRO A 117 9.45 -2.77 -4.17
CA PRO A 117 9.75 -2.73 -2.74
C PRO A 117 11.10 -2.05 -2.50
N THR A 118 11.17 -1.17 -1.51
CA THR A 118 12.40 -0.45 -1.13
C THR A 118 12.85 -0.88 0.27
N TYR A 119 14.16 -0.89 0.49
CA TYR A 119 14.78 -1.24 1.77
C TYR A 119 15.85 -0.22 2.15
N PHE A 120 16.05 -0.05 3.45
CA PHE A 120 17.12 0.78 4.00
C PHE A 120 18.20 -0.09 4.61
N SER A 121 19.42 -0.04 4.08
CA SER A 121 20.56 -0.83 4.57
C SER A 121 21.28 -0.19 5.75
N THR A 122 20.97 1.07 6.05
CA THR A 122 21.59 1.81 7.15
C THR A 122 21.18 1.20 8.49
N LYS A 123 22.19 0.85 9.30
CA LYS A 123 21.98 0.44 10.68
C LYS A 123 21.94 1.68 11.57
N PHE A 124 20.87 1.82 12.32
CA PHE A 124 20.71 2.88 13.31
C PHE A 124 20.86 2.30 14.72
N ASP A 125 21.43 3.08 15.62
CA ASP A 125 21.57 2.75 17.05
C ASP A 125 20.30 3.06 17.85
N ASP A 126 19.36 3.81 17.26
CA ASP A 126 18.14 4.28 17.90
C ASP A 126 16.87 3.48 17.53
N VAL A 127 17.00 2.35 16.83
CA VAL A 127 15.84 1.54 16.35
C VAL A 127 14.87 1.18 17.48
N GLU A 128 15.38 0.77 18.64
CA GLU A 128 14.55 0.40 19.81
C GLU A 128 13.64 1.56 20.28
N LYS A 129 14.08 2.81 20.11
CA LYS A 129 13.26 3.98 20.44
C LYS A 129 12.02 4.07 19.53
N TYR A 130 12.18 3.75 18.24
CA TYR A 130 11.08 3.80 17.28
C TYR A 130 10.17 2.58 17.41
N GLN A 131 10.71 1.41 17.75
CA GLN A 131 9.91 0.20 18.03
C GLN A 131 8.90 0.43 19.16
N LYS A 132 9.27 1.19 20.20
CA LYS A 132 8.38 1.57 21.31
C LYS A 132 7.15 2.39 20.89
N LEU A 133 7.20 3.04 19.73
CA LEU A 133 6.05 3.77 19.16
C LEU A 133 4.94 2.80 18.68
N LEU A 134 5.28 1.54 18.40
CA LEU A 134 4.33 0.53 17.95
C LEU A 134 3.62 -0.22 19.07
N GLU A 135 4.12 -0.12 20.30
CA GLU A 135 3.53 -0.71 21.51
C GLU A 135 2.20 -0.03 21.86
N GLU A 136 1.28 -0.81 22.44
CA GLU A 136 -0.06 -0.32 22.85
C GLU A 136 -0.05 0.58 24.10
#